data_AF-A0A535HTQ1-F1
#
_entry.id   AF-A0A535HTQ1-F1
#
_cell.length_a   1.000
_cell.length_b   1.000
_cell.length_c   1.000
_cell.angle_alpha   90.00
_cell.angle_beta   90.00
_cell.angle_gamma   90.00
#
_symmetry.space_group_name_H-M   'P 1'
#
loop_
_entity.id
_entity.type
_entity.pdbx_description
1 polymer ?
#
loop_
_entity_poly.entity_id
_entity_poly.type
_entity_poly.pdbx_seq_one_letter_code
_entity_poly.pdbx_strand_id
1 'polypeptide(L)'
;MTIFGPDISSYQAGLDLSRLANASFVLAKTTEGTYYTDGDYQGWRRQCTSLGKPFVWYHFLSGEDPHAQAAHTLANVGDTTLPGMLDAEP
;
A
#
# COMPACT_ATOMS: atom_id res chain seq x y z
N MET A 1 17.67 7.85 16.34
CA MET A 1 16.82 8.72 15.50
C MET A 1 15.72 7.86 14.92
N THR A 2 14.47 8.32 14.95
CA THR A 2 13.32 7.65 14.33
C THR A 2 12.99 8.32 12.99
N ILE A 3 12.45 7.56 12.05
CA ILE A 3 11.97 8.06 10.74
C ILE A 3 10.46 7.82 10.71
N PHE A 4 9.69 8.88 10.46
CA PHE A 4 8.23 8.80 10.42
C PHE A 4 7.72 8.50 9.01
N GLY A 5 6.76 7.59 8.88
CA GLY A 5 6.00 7.34 7.67
C GLY A 5 4.73 6.58 8.02
N PRO A 6 3.55 6.97 7.52
CA PRO A 6 2.29 6.29 7.80
C PRO A 6 2.07 5.09 6.90
N ASP A 7 1.31 4.12 7.40
CA ASP A 7 0.51 3.19 6.59
C ASP A 7 -0.91 3.75 6.42
N ILE A 8 -1.50 3.53 5.25
CA ILE A 8 -2.84 4.00 4.89
C ILE A 8 -3.61 2.97 4.04
N SER A 9 -4.93 3.10 4.03
CA SER A 9 -5.84 2.33 3.19
C SER A 9 -6.99 3.23 2.75
N SER A 10 -7.97 2.70 2.01
CA SER A 10 -9.19 3.42 1.64
C SER A 10 -9.95 4.01 2.83
N TYR A 11 -9.67 3.61 4.07
CA TYR A 11 -10.19 4.28 5.28
C TYR A 11 -9.69 5.74 5.42
N GLN A 12 -8.62 6.11 4.71
CA GLN A 12 -8.09 7.47 4.61
C GLN A 12 -8.39 8.11 3.25
N ALA A 13 -9.42 7.64 2.52
CA ALA A 13 -9.82 8.17 1.22
C ALA A 13 -9.84 9.71 1.19
N GLY A 14 -9.25 10.30 0.14
CA GLY A 14 -9.11 11.75 -0.01
C GLY A 14 -7.90 12.37 0.70
N LEU A 15 -7.04 11.57 1.35
CA LEU A 15 -5.77 12.06 1.91
C LEU A 15 -4.84 12.62 0.82
N ASP A 16 -4.41 13.86 1.02
CA ASP A 16 -3.39 14.54 0.21
C ASP A 16 -2.02 14.38 0.88
N LEU A 17 -1.14 13.59 0.25
CA LEU A 17 0.18 13.27 0.80
C LEU A 17 1.13 14.47 0.81
N SER A 18 0.88 15.50 0.02
CA SER A 18 1.68 16.73 0.05
C SER A 18 1.55 17.48 1.37
N ARG A 19 0.46 17.26 2.11
CA ARG A 19 0.19 17.86 3.42
C ARG A 19 0.91 17.14 4.56
N LEU A 20 1.45 15.94 4.34
CA LEU A 20 2.22 15.18 5.33
C LEU A 20 3.70 15.56 5.27
N ALA A 21 4.02 16.79 5.67
CA ALA A 21 5.36 17.37 5.53
C ALA A 21 6.46 16.58 6.27
N ASN A 22 6.13 15.89 7.37
CA ASN A 22 7.06 15.10 8.16
C ASN A 22 7.17 13.62 7.71
N ALA A 23 6.30 13.16 6.80
CA ALA A 23 6.34 11.78 6.32
C ALA A 23 7.52 11.57 5.37
N SER A 24 8.40 10.64 5.72
CA SER A 24 9.59 10.28 4.94
C SER A 24 9.30 9.17 3.93
N PHE A 25 8.29 8.34 4.17
CA PHE A 25 7.81 7.27 3.30
C PHE A 25 6.32 7.02 3.55
N VAL A 26 5.66 6.21 2.71
CA VAL A 26 4.25 5.80 2.89
C VAL A 26 4.10 4.31 2.56
N LEU A 27 3.33 3.60 3.39
CA LEU A 27 2.82 2.25 3.10
C LEU A 27 1.35 2.37 2.69
N ALA A 28 0.89 1.67 1.67
CA ALA A 28 -0.52 1.72 1.27
C ALA A 28 -1.10 0.33 0.97
N LYS A 29 -2.32 0.10 1.46
CA LYS A 29 -3.07 -1.14 1.18
C LYS A 29 -3.27 -1.26 -0.31
N THR A 30 -3.02 -2.45 -0.85
CA THR A 30 -3.20 -2.74 -2.27
C THR A 30 -4.31 -3.76 -2.46
N THR A 31 -4.28 -4.83 -1.68
CA THR A 31 -5.26 -5.93 -1.74
C THR A 31 -5.53 -6.50 -0.36
N GLU A 32 -6.65 -7.20 -0.24
CA GLU A 32 -7.00 -8.03 0.91
C GLU A 32 -7.61 -9.33 0.41
N GLY A 33 -7.10 -10.45 0.94
CA GLY A 33 -7.50 -11.78 0.48
C GLY A 33 -7.43 -11.92 -1.05
N THR A 34 -8.38 -12.64 -1.63
CA THR A 34 -8.51 -12.75 -3.10
C THR A 34 -9.61 -11.86 -3.68
N TYR A 35 -10.31 -11.09 -2.84
CA TYR A 35 -11.60 -10.50 -3.18
C TYR A 35 -11.63 -8.96 -3.17
N TYR A 36 -10.64 -8.31 -2.58
CA TYR A 36 -10.62 -6.85 -2.45
C TYR A 36 -9.35 -6.24 -3.04
N THR A 37 -9.54 -5.10 -3.70
CA THR A 37 -8.49 -4.22 -4.21
C THR A 37 -8.78 -2.80 -3.73
N ASP A 38 -7.78 -2.16 -3.15
CA ASP A 38 -7.92 -0.80 -2.64
C ASP A 38 -7.97 0.21 -3.81
N GLY A 39 -9.07 0.95 -3.92
CA GLY A 39 -9.31 1.88 -5.01
C GLY A 39 -8.45 3.14 -4.97
N ASP A 40 -7.95 3.52 -3.79
CA ASP A 40 -7.19 4.75 -3.58
C ASP A 40 -5.66 4.54 -3.73
N TYR A 41 -5.21 3.28 -3.61
CA TYR A 41 -3.81 2.86 -3.74
C TYR A 41 -3.05 3.54 -4.89
N GLN A 42 -3.58 3.45 -6.12
CA GLN A 42 -2.92 3.99 -7.30
C GLN A 42 -2.81 5.52 -7.27
N GLY A 43 -3.77 6.19 -6.63
CA GLY A 43 -3.72 7.64 -6.42
C GLY A 43 -2.55 8.04 -5.52
N TRP A 44 -2.39 7.35 -4.39
CA TRP A 44 -1.29 7.62 -3.46
C TRP A 44 0.07 7.21 -4.01
N ARG A 45 0.18 6.11 -4.76
CA ARG A 45 1.42 5.73 -5.44
C ARG A 45 1.92 6.84 -6.39
N ARG A 46 1.01 7.42 -7.18
CA ARG A 46 1.33 8.54 -8.07
C ARG A 46 1.75 9.79 -7.29
N GLN A 47 1.05 10.12 -6.21
CA GLN A 47 1.42 11.25 -5.35
C GLN A 47 2.82 11.06 -4.75
N CYS A 48 3.13 9.90 -4.16
CA CYS A 48 4.46 9.61 -3.61
C CYS A 48 5.56 9.72 -4.67
N THR A 49 5.31 9.17 -5.86
CA THR A 49 6.25 9.29 -7.01
C THR A 49 6.50 10.76 -7.34
N SER A 50 5.45 11.59 -7.43
CA SER A 50 5.59 13.03 -7.71
C SER A 50 6.30 13.82 -6.61
N LEU A 51 6.17 13.37 -5.36
CA LEU A 51 6.79 13.99 -4.18
C LEU A 51 8.20 13.46 -3.92
N GLY A 52 8.69 12.50 -4.72
CA GLY A 52 9.99 11.86 -4.51
C GLY A 52 10.08 11.06 -3.20
N LYS A 53 8.95 10.54 -2.70
CA LYS A 53 8.91 9.77 -1.44
C LYS A 53 8.90 8.27 -1.73
N PRO A 54 9.69 7.46 -1.00
CA PRO A 54 9.57 6.00 -1.02
C PRO A 54 8.14 5.56 -0.72
N PHE A 55 7.71 4.52 -1.43
CA PHE A 55 6.38 3.97 -1.34
C PHE A 55 6.46 2.45 -1.25
N VAL A 56 5.62 1.87 -0.39
CA VAL A 56 5.57 0.44 -0.11
C VAL A 56 4.11 0.01 -0.24
N TRP A 57 3.86 -1.07 -0.95
CA TRP A 57 2.53 -1.67 -0.98
C TRP A 57 2.36 -2.66 0.18
N TYR A 58 1.13 -2.88 0.63
CA TYR A 58 0.85 -4.00 1.52
C TYR A 58 -0.39 -4.80 1.11
N HIS A 59 -0.37 -6.07 1.48
CA HIS A 59 -1.46 -7.03 1.30
C HIS A 59 -1.94 -7.52 2.67
N PHE A 60 -3.23 -7.34 2.95
CA PHE A 60 -3.86 -7.85 4.17
C PHE A 60 -4.24 -9.33 3.97
N LEU A 61 -3.58 -10.21 4.71
CA LEU A 61 -3.76 -11.64 4.57
C LEU A 61 -5.13 -12.10 5.08
N SER A 62 -5.73 -13.03 4.35
CA SER A 62 -6.90 -13.79 4.79
C SER A 62 -6.53 -15.27 4.99
N GLY A 63 -7.48 -16.07 5.46
CA GLY A 63 -7.34 -17.54 5.54
C GLY A 63 -7.45 -18.28 4.20
N GLU A 64 -7.46 -17.56 3.07
CA GLU A 64 -7.54 -18.13 1.73
C GLU A 64 -6.19 -18.69 1.24
N ASP A 65 -6.18 -19.32 0.07
CA ASP A 65 -4.97 -19.89 -0.52
C ASP A 65 -3.87 -18.84 -0.72
N PRO A 66 -2.65 -19.03 -0.15
CA PRO A 66 -1.60 -18.03 -0.20
C PRO A 66 -1.05 -17.77 -1.60
N HIS A 67 -1.11 -18.76 -2.51
CA HIS A 67 -0.69 -18.57 -3.89
C HIS A 67 -1.70 -17.70 -4.66
N ALA A 68 -2.99 -17.91 -4.44
CA ALA A 68 -4.05 -17.07 -5.00
C ALA A 68 -3.97 -15.64 -4.49
N GLN A 69 -3.72 -15.44 -3.19
CA GLN A 69 -3.51 -14.12 -2.59
C GLN A 69 -2.29 -13.40 -3.19
N ALA A 70 -1.16 -14.11 -3.35
CA ALA A 70 0.03 -13.56 -4.00
C ALA A 70 -0.23 -13.20 -5.47
N ALA A 71 -0.96 -14.04 -6.22
CA ALA A 71 -1.33 -13.77 -7.60
C ALA A 71 -2.25 -12.54 -7.73
N HIS A 72 -3.25 -12.41 -6.84
CA HIS A 72 -4.13 -11.24 -6.77
C HIS A 72 -3.36 -9.97 -6.45
N THR A 73 -2.43 -10.02 -5.50
CA THR A 73 -1.55 -8.89 -5.18
C THR A 73 -0.69 -8.49 -6.39
N LEU A 74 -0.03 -9.47 -7.03
CA LEU A 74 0.83 -9.24 -8.19
C LEU A 74 0.07 -8.60 -9.36
N ALA A 75 -1.19 -8.98 -9.56
CA ALA A 75 -2.03 -8.39 -10.60
C ALA A 75 -2.39 -6.92 -10.33
N ASN A 76 -2.36 -6.46 -9.07
CA ASN A 76 -2.88 -5.15 -8.66
C ASN A 76 -1.81 -4.16 -8.17
N VAL A 77 -0.60 -4.62 -7.84
CA VAL A 77 0.51 -3.77 -7.35
C VAL A 77 0.98 -2.73 -8.38
N GLY A 78 0.89 -3.05 -9.67
CA GLY A 78 1.25 -2.16 -10.78
C GLY A 78 2.76 -1.94 -10.97
N ASP A 79 3.56 -1.86 -9.91
CA ASP A 79 5.04 -1.85 -10.00
C ASP A 79 5.65 -2.89 -9.06
N THR A 80 6.16 -3.95 -9.67
CA THR A 80 6.73 -5.12 -8.99
C THR A 80 8.16 -4.89 -8.49
N THR A 81 8.76 -3.73 -8.76
CA THR A 81 10.08 -3.36 -8.23
C THR A 81 9.99 -2.71 -6.86
N LEU A 82 8.80 -2.25 -6.47
CA LEU A 82 8.55 -1.68 -5.15
C LEU A 82 8.60 -2.78 -4.07
N PRO A 83 9.17 -2.49 -2.89
CA PRO A 83 9.09 -3.40 -1.77
C PRO A 83 7.65 -3.56 -1.30
N GLY A 84 7.34 -4.74 -0.76
CA GLY A 84 6.02 -5.10 -0.25
C GLY A 84 6.04 -5.58 1.19
N MET A 85 4.92 -5.36 1.87
CA MET A 85 4.64 -5.88 3.21
C MET A 85 3.48 -6.87 3.15
N LEU A 86 3.66 -8.04 3.78
CA LEU A 86 2.55 -8.93 4.09
C LEU A 86 2.04 -8.53 5.47
N ASP A 87 0.79 -8.08 5.52
CA ASP A 87 0.12 -7.69 6.75
C ASP A 87 -0.61 -8.91 7.31
N ALA A 88 -0.08 -9.44 8.42
CA ALA A 88 -0.42 -10.74 8.99
C ALA A 88 -0.91 -10.55 10.44
N GLU A 89 -2.17 -10.18 10.58
CA GLU A 89 -2.78 -9.88 11.88
C GLU A 89 -4.23 -10.44 11.97
N PRO A 90 -4.83 -10.49 13.18
CA PRO A 90 -6.18 -11.04 13.39
C PRO A 90 -7.31 -10.28 12.70
#